data_AF-A0A0B8PGK9-F1
#
_entry.id   AF-A0A0B8PGK9-F1
#
_cell.length_a   1.000
_cell.length_b   1.000
_cell.length_c   1.000
_cell.angle_alpha   90.00
_cell.angle_beta   90.00
_cell.angle_gamma   90.00
#
_symmetry.space_group_name_H-M   'P 1'
#
loop_
_entity.id
_entity.type
_entity.pdbx_description
1 polymer ?
#
loop_
_entity_poly.entity_id
_entity_poly.type
_entity_poly.pdbx_seq_one_letter_code
_entity_poly.pdbx_strand_id
1 'polypeptide(L)' 'MRFNDITIEGDRPDDGITASEVEHLQATATIGAVGYYKGWGASLALSTKTRDYQEDPRSFHTNGSLALFYLF' A
#
# COMPACT_ATOMS: atom_id res chain seq x y z
N MET A 1 9.40 -8.27 -11.65
CA MET A 1 9.49 -6.80 -11.59
C MET A 1 8.22 -6.26 -12.21
N ARG A 2 7.54 -5.35 -11.52
CA ARG A 2 6.22 -4.86 -11.89
C ARG A 2 6.41 -3.76 -12.93
N PHE A 3 6.49 -4.15 -14.20
CA PHE A 3 6.53 -3.21 -15.32
C PHE A 3 5.12 -2.65 -15.52
N ASN A 4 5.02 -1.33 -15.72
CA ASN A 4 3.80 -0.60 -16.05
C ASN A 4 2.95 -0.14 -14.84
N ASP A 5 3.52 0.72 -14.00
CA ASP A 5 2.75 1.57 -13.07
C ASP A 5 2.85 3.04 -13.51
N ILE A 6 1.75 3.59 -14.01
CA ILE A 6 1.65 4.92 -14.61
C ILE A 6 1.86 6.06 -13.59
N THR A 7 1.83 5.76 -12.29
CA THR A 7 2.16 6.73 -11.23
C THR A 7 3.66 6.94 -11.04
N ILE A 8 4.52 6.13 -11.68
CA ILE A 8 5.99 6.29 -11.66
C ILE A 8 6.53 6.74 -13.04
N GLU A 9 5.83 6.42 -14.15
CA GLU A 9 6.31 6.64 -15.53
C GLU A 9 5.70 7.87 -16.24
N GLY A 10 4.92 8.71 -15.54
CA GLY A 10 4.36 9.94 -16.11
C GLY A 10 5.42 11.03 -16.30
N ASP A 11 5.36 11.72 -17.44
CA ASP A 11 6.25 12.81 -17.87
C ASP A 11 6.45 13.81 -16.71
N ARG A 12 7.67 13.83 -16.14
CA ARG A 12 8.02 14.71 -15.03
C ARG A 12 8.55 16.03 -15.59
N PRO A 13 8.17 17.19 -15.02
CA PRO A 13 8.91 18.43 -15.24
C PRO A 13 10.39 18.16 -14.93
N ASP A 14 11.29 18.64 -15.79
CA ASP A 14 12.75 18.42 -15.80
C ASP A 14 13.45 18.99 -14.55
N ASP A 15 13.11 18.46 -13.38
CA ASP A 15 13.60 18.91 -12.08
C ASP A 15 14.70 17.99 -11.56
N GLY A 16 15.65 17.58 -12.41
CA GLY A 16 16.92 16.96 -11.97
C GLY A 16 16.85 15.64 -11.17
N ILE A 17 15.66 15.05 -10.95
CA ILE A 17 15.50 13.80 -10.20
C ILE A 17 15.87 12.65 -11.11
N THR A 18 17.16 12.33 -11.12
CA THR A 18 17.72 11.22 -11.86
C THR A 18 17.08 9.92 -11.34
N ALA A 19 16.74 8.98 -12.23
CA ALA A 19 16.13 7.68 -11.91
C ALA A 19 16.96 6.77 -10.96
N SER A 20 17.98 7.31 -10.27
CA SER A 20 18.82 6.63 -9.28
C SER A 20 18.24 6.61 -7.86
N GLU A 21 17.10 7.24 -7.59
CA GLU A 21 16.53 7.38 -6.24
C GLU A 21 15.34 6.46 -5.94
N VAL A 22 15.00 5.55 -6.86
CA VAL A 22 13.93 4.56 -6.65
C VAL A 22 14.45 3.43 -5.75
N GLU A 23 13.85 3.28 -4.56
CA GLU A 23 14.16 2.18 -3.64
C GLU A 23 13.69 0.87 -4.28
N HIS A 24 14.63 0.00 -4.66
CA HIS A 24 14.33 -1.24 -5.37
C HIS A 24 13.61 -2.29 -4.50
N LEU A 25 13.57 -2.09 -3.18
CA LEU A 25 13.03 -3.05 -2.22
C LEU A 25 11.78 -2.51 -1.54
N GLN A 26 10.65 -2.64 -2.23
CA GLN A 26 9.34 -2.33 -1.68
C GLN A 26 8.72 -3.59 -1.06
N ALA A 27 8.50 -3.57 0.26
CA ALA A 27 7.82 -4.63 0.99
C ALA A 27 6.46 -4.13 1.50
N THR A 28 5.43 -4.94 1.29
CA THR A 28 4.10 -4.71 1.87
C THR A 28 3.75 -5.87 2.78
N ALA A 29 3.47 -5.59 4.05
CA ALA A 29 2.96 -6.56 5.00
C ALA A 29 1.49 -6.24 5.30
N THR A 30 0.61 -7.25 5.18
CA THR A 30 -0.81 -7.11 5.51
C THR A 30 -1.21 -8.18 6.51
N ILE A 31 -1.90 -7.77 7.58
CA ILE A 31 -2.50 -8.64 8.58
C ILE A 31 -3.98 -8.35 8.68
N GLY A 32 -4.80 -9.36 8.98
CA GLY A 32 -6.24 -9.17 9.10
C GLY A 32 -6.94 -10.30 9.83
N ALA A 33 -8.17 -10.01 10.25
CA ALA A 33 -9.06 -10.95 10.91
C ALA A 33 -10.48 -10.81 10.32
N VAL A 34 -11.20 -11.94 10.30
CA VAL A 34 -12.61 -11.99 9.89
C VAL A 34 -13.40 -12.79 10.93
N GLY A 35 -14.59 -12.32 11.26
CA GLY A 35 -15.50 -12.96 12.20
C GLY A 35 -16.92 -13.00 11.67
N TYR A 36 -17.67 -14.02 12.11
CA TYR A 36 -19.04 -14.26 11.69
C TYR A 36 -19.95 -14.47 12.90
N TYR A 37 -21.13 -13.87 12.88
CA TYR A 37 -22.14 -14.05 13.92
C TYR A 37 -23.55 -13.86 13.37
N LYS A 38 -24.41 -14.89 13.50
CA LYS A 38 -25.84 -14.85 13.14
C LYS A 38 -26.16 -14.18 11.78
N GLY A 39 -25.48 -14.61 10.72
CA GLY A 39 -25.68 -14.07 9.36
C GLY A 39 -25.00 -12.72 9.11
N TRP A 40 -24.28 -12.17 10.07
CA TRP A 40 -23.44 -11.00 9.91
C TRP A 40 -21.97 -11.41 9.87
N GLY A 41 -21.18 -10.68 9.08
CA GLY A 41 -19.74 -10.79 9.06
C GLY A 41 -19.08 -9.43 9.26
N ALA A 42 -17.91 -9.46 9.88
CA ALA A 42 -17.06 -8.30 10.05
C ALA A 42 -15.63 -8.66 9.68
N SER A 43 -14.91 -7.77 9.02
CA SER A 43 -13.48 -7.93 8.75
C SER A 43 -12.70 -6.68 9.10
N LEU A 44 -11.47 -6.90 9.57
CA LEU A 44 -10.49 -5.86 9.85
C LEU A 44 -9.20 -6.24 9.13
N ALA A 45 -8.61 -5.29 8.41
CA ALA A 45 -7.30 -5.46 7.79
C ALA A 45 -6.41 -4.24 8.06
N LEU A 46 -5.12 -4.50 8.23
CA LEU A 46 -4.08 -3.49 8.37
C LEU A 46 -2.95 -3.83 7.38
N SER A 47 -2.55 -2.86 6.58
CA SER A 47 -1.49 -2.98 5.59
C SER A 47 -0.43 -1.92 5.85
N THR A 48 0.82 -2.33 6.04
CA THR A 48 1.97 -1.45 6.17
C THR A 48 2.87 -1.63 4.96
N LYS A 49 3.25 -0.53 4.33
CA LYS A 49 4.20 -0.47 3.23
C LYS A 49 5.49 0.22 3.69
N THR A 50 6.63 -0.34 3.29
CA THR A 50 7.93 0.32 3.42
C THR A 50 8.07 1.45 2.38
N ARG A 51 9.07 2.33 2.55
CA ARG A 51 9.32 3.45 1.64
C ARG A 51 9.41 3.04 0.17
N ASP A 52 8.86 3.88 -0.69
CA ASP A 52 8.98 3.75 -2.15
C ASP A 52 10.22 4.51 -2.69
N TYR A 53 10.82 5.43 -1.91
CA TYR A 53 11.97 6.29 -2.28
C TYR A 53 12.94 6.54 -1.09
N GLN A 54 14.25 6.70 -1.37
CA GLN A 54 15.31 6.81 -0.35
C GLN A 54 15.26 8.10 0.51
N GLU A 55 14.68 9.20 0.01
CA GLU A 55 14.68 10.51 0.70
C GLU A 55 13.41 10.87 1.49
N ASP A 56 12.37 10.04 1.49
CA ASP A 56 11.11 10.40 2.14
C ASP A 56 11.28 10.48 3.67
N PRO A 57 11.01 11.57 4.41
CA PRO A 57 11.22 11.64 5.85
C PRO A 57 10.28 10.74 6.70
N ARG A 58 9.25 10.10 6.12
CA ARG A 58 8.36 9.16 6.83
C ARG A 58 8.50 7.74 6.27
N SER A 59 9.07 6.83 7.07
CA SER A 59 9.52 5.50 6.62
C SER A 59 8.41 4.47 6.31
N PHE A 60 7.18 4.71 6.75
CA PHE A 60 6.14 3.69 6.70
C PHE A 60 4.77 4.32 6.47
N HIS A 61 4.03 3.76 5.51
CA HIS A 61 2.64 4.08 5.28
C HIS A 61 1.78 2.90 5.74
N THR A 62 0.95 3.14 6.74
CA THR A 62 0.01 2.13 7.25
C THR A 62 -1.41 2.56 6.92
N ASN A 63 -2.14 1.68 6.27
CA ASN A 63 -3.55 1.85 5.96
C ASN A 63 -4.35 0.74 6.64
N GLY A 64 -5.58 1.05 7.04
CA GLY A 64 -6.49 0.08 7.64
C GLY A 64 -7.84 0.08 6.95
N SER A 65 -8.51 -1.07 6.93
CA SER A 65 -9.89 -1.19 6.48
C SER A 65 -10.73 -1.98 7.48
N LEU A 66 -11.97 -1.54 7.64
CA LEU A 66 -13.00 -2.22 8.40
C LEU A 66 -14.20 -2.41 7.48
N ALA A 67 -14.74 -3.63 7.43
CA ALA A 67 -15.97 -3.91 6.69
C ALA A 67 -16.98 -4.65 7.57
N LEU A 68 -18.25 -4.30 7.38
CA LEU A 68 -19.42 -5.00 7.92
C LEU A 68 -20.25 -5.47 6.74
N PHE A 69 -20.66 -6.73 6.76
CA PHE A 69 -21.42 -7.33 5.67
C PHE A 69 -22.47 -8.31 6.19
N TYR A 70 -23.56 -8.43 5.43
CA TYR A 70 -24.63 -9.37 5.70
C TYR A 70 -24.52 -10.57 4.74
N LEU A 71 -24.72 -11.78 5.27
CA LEU A 71 -24.66 -13.04 4.55
C LEU A 71 -26.11 -13.47 4.26
N PHE A 72 -26.57 -13.26 3.02
CA PHE A 72 -27.88 -13.65 2.52
C PHE A 72 -27.83 -14.96 1.72
#